data_AF-A0A7C6KJD4-F1
#
_entry.id   AF-A0A7C6KJD4-F1
#
_cell.length_a   1.000
_cell.length_b   1.000
_cell.length_c   1.000
_cell.angle_alpha   90.00
_cell.angle_beta   90.00
_cell.angle_gamma   90.00
#
_symmetry.space_group_name_H-M   'P 1'
#
loop_
_entity.id
_entity.type
_entity.pdbx_description
1 polymer ?
#
loop_
_entity_poly.entity_id
_entity_poly.type
_entity_poly.pdbx_seq_one_letter_code
_entity_poly.pdbx_strand_id
1 'polypeptide(L)'
;MEARSGPGYEDTPAVFAAARAGDPIAMQVIRETGYWLGLAAANAASLFGSELFILGGGVGEQADLLIPYMQPVVEEHAQPYAARSLRLVPAALGNAAALAGAARLALETLNSTG
;
A
#
# COMPACT_ATOMS: atom_id res chain seq x y z
N MET A 1 -3.16 15.14 25.53
CA MET A 1 -2.97 14.92 24.09
C MET A 1 -4.20 14.17 23.60
N GLU A 2 -5.25 14.90 23.29
CA GLU A 2 -6.57 14.34 22.97
C GLU A 2 -6.54 13.72 21.57
N ALA A 3 -6.79 12.42 21.51
CA ALA A 3 -7.01 11.70 20.26
C ALA A 3 -8.20 12.34 19.56
N ARG A 4 -7.95 12.98 18.41
CA ARG A 4 -9.01 13.53 17.57
C ARG A 4 -9.83 12.36 17.06
N SER A 5 -10.99 12.13 17.68
CA SER A 5 -11.94 11.10 17.28
C SER A 5 -12.37 11.38 15.85
N GLY A 6 -11.85 10.59 14.91
CA GLY A 6 -12.43 10.49 13.59
C GLY A 6 -13.87 9.94 13.67
N PRO A 7 -14.58 9.84 12.53
CA PRO A 7 -15.81 9.04 12.44
C PRO A 7 -15.63 7.70 13.17
N GLY A 8 -16.66 7.26 13.91
CA GLY A 8 -16.63 6.13 14.84
C GLY A 8 -16.43 4.76 14.19
N TYR A 9 -15.30 4.56 13.51
CA TYR A 9 -14.83 3.27 13.02
C TYR A 9 -13.96 2.63 14.11
N GLU A 10 -14.26 1.39 14.46
CA GLU A 10 -13.55 0.68 15.54
C GLU A 10 -12.12 0.28 15.13
N ASP A 11 -11.89 0.03 13.83
CA ASP A 11 -10.62 -0.37 13.28
C ASP A 11 -10.49 -0.05 11.78
N THR A 12 -9.34 -0.39 11.19
CA THR A 12 -9.09 -0.18 9.76
C THR A 12 -10.02 -0.99 8.84
N PRO A 13 -10.29 -2.30 9.09
CA PRO A 13 -11.31 -3.04 8.35
C PRO A 13 -12.68 -2.35 8.31
N ALA A 14 -13.14 -1.76 9.42
CA ALA A 14 -14.41 -1.04 9.48
C ALA A 14 -14.44 0.17 8.53
N VAL A 15 -13.33 0.90 8.39
CA VAL A 15 -13.22 2.01 7.42
C VAL A 15 -13.40 1.51 5.99
N PHE A 16 -12.71 0.43 5.61
CA PHE A 16 -12.82 -0.13 4.26
C PHE A 16 -14.24 -0.68 3.99
N ALA A 17 -14.85 -1.34 4.97
CA ALA A 17 -16.22 -1.82 4.87
C ALA A 17 -17.21 -0.66 4.67
N ALA A 18 -17.08 0.42 5.46
CA ALA A 18 -17.90 1.61 5.32
C ALA A 18 -17.71 2.31 3.96
N ALA A 19 -16.47 2.39 3.47
CA ALA A 19 -16.17 2.94 2.16
C ALA A 19 -16.84 2.13 1.04
N ARG A 20 -16.78 0.79 1.11
CA ARG A 20 -17.48 -0.09 0.16
C ARG A 20 -19.01 0.05 0.23
N ALA A 21 -19.54 0.37 1.41
CA ALA A 21 -20.95 0.68 1.60
C ALA A 21 -21.35 2.10 1.11
N GLY A 22 -20.39 2.89 0.62
CA GLY A 22 -20.63 4.23 0.09
C GLY A 22 -20.65 5.33 1.15
N ASP A 23 -20.14 5.07 2.36
CA ASP A 23 -20.03 6.10 3.39
C ASP A 23 -19.13 7.26 2.89
N PRO A 24 -19.63 8.51 2.82
CA PRO A 24 -18.88 9.63 2.26
C PRO A 24 -17.60 9.96 3.03
N ILE A 25 -17.61 9.78 4.36
CA ILE A 25 -16.48 10.08 5.23
C ILE A 25 -15.42 8.98 5.07
N ALA A 26 -15.82 7.71 5.07
CA ALA A 26 -14.89 6.61 4.80
C ALA A 26 -14.25 6.76 3.41
N MET A 27 -15.05 7.09 2.39
CA MET A 27 -14.53 7.36 1.04
C MET A 27 -13.56 8.54 1.00
N GLN A 28 -13.74 9.57 1.84
CA GLN A 28 -12.76 10.65 1.97
C GLN A 28 -11.44 10.14 2.57
N VAL A 29 -11.50 9.30 3.60
CA VAL A 29 -10.30 8.66 4.18
C VAL A 29 -9.57 7.81 3.13
N ILE A 30 -10.30 7.02 2.34
CA ILE A 30 -9.70 6.21 1.25
C ILE A 30 -9.02 7.09 0.20
N ARG A 31 -9.66 8.19 -0.21
CA ARG A 31 -9.07 9.14 -1.18
C ARG A 31 -7.78 9.78 -0.66
N GLU A 32 -7.81 10.29 0.58
CA GLU A 32 -6.66 10.93 1.20
C GLU A 32 -5.51 9.92 1.41
N THR A 33 -5.84 8.71 1.86
CA THR A 33 -4.87 7.62 2.00
C THR A 33 -4.25 7.25 0.65
N GLY A 34 -5.07 7.09 -0.39
CA GLY A 34 -4.59 6.80 -1.74
C GLY A 34 -3.69 7.91 -2.29
N TYR A 35 -4.00 9.17 -2.01
CA TYR A 35 -3.15 10.29 -2.40
C TYR A 35 -1.75 10.18 -1.77
N TRP A 36 -1.68 10.04 -0.44
CA TRP A 36 -0.39 9.98 0.25
C TRP A 36 0.42 8.73 -0.11
N LEU A 37 -0.24 7.58 -0.29
CA LEU A 37 0.43 6.36 -0.76
C LEU A 37 0.94 6.51 -2.20
N GLY A 38 0.17 7.17 -3.08
CA GLY A 38 0.59 7.47 -4.44
C GLY A 38 1.83 8.37 -4.47
N LEU A 39 1.86 9.40 -3.62
CA LEU A 39 3.02 10.29 -3.50
C LEU A 39 4.26 9.56 -2.97
N ALA A 40 4.08 8.68 -1.98
CA ALA A 40 5.16 7.84 -1.48
C ALA A 40 5.71 6.90 -2.57
N ALA A 41 4.82 6.29 -3.36
CA ALA A 41 5.20 5.44 -4.49
C ALA A 41 5.92 6.22 -5.59
N ALA A 42 5.45 7.41 -5.94
CA ALA A 42 6.07 8.32 -6.90
C ALA A 42 7.50 8.69 -6.51
N ASN A 43 7.68 9.03 -5.23
CA ASN A 43 8.98 9.38 -4.67
C ASN A 43 9.93 8.18 -4.66
N ALA A 44 9.46 7.01 -4.21
CA ALA A 44 10.27 5.79 -4.20
C ALA A 44 10.74 5.41 -5.62
N ALA A 45 9.83 5.45 -6.60
CA ALA A 45 10.15 5.14 -7.98
C ALA A 45 11.14 6.16 -8.59
N SER A 46 10.97 7.45 -8.27
CA SER A 46 11.85 8.51 -8.78
C SER A 46 13.25 8.51 -8.16
N LEU A 47 13.36 8.15 -6.88
CA LEU A 47 14.63 8.16 -6.15
C LEU A 47 15.43 6.88 -6.34
N PHE A 48 14.76 5.73 -6.40
CA PHE A 48 15.40 4.43 -6.42
C PHE A 48 15.27 3.69 -7.76
N GLY A 49 14.57 4.28 -8.74
CA GLY A 49 14.29 3.62 -10.02
C GLY A 49 13.40 2.38 -9.88
N SER A 50 12.55 2.34 -8.85
CA SER A 50 11.68 1.19 -8.60
C SER A 50 10.63 1.02 -9.71
N GLU A 51 10.45 -0.21 -10.18
CA GLU A 51 9.45 -0.56 -11.21
C GLU A 51 8.22 -1.28 -10.61
N LEU A 52 8.26 -1.60 -9.32
CA LEU A 52 7.19 -2.32 -8.63
C LEU A 52 7.01 -1.79 -7.22
N PHE A 53 5.79 -1.40 -6.88
CA PHE A 53 5.38 -1.00 -5.54
C PHE A 53 4.31 -1.97 -5.05
N ILE A 54 4.63 -2.73 -4.00
CA ILE A 54 3.76 -3.79 -3.49
C ILE A 54 3.01 -3.31 -2.24
N LEU A 55 1.69 -3.32 -2.30
CA LEU A 55 0.80 -3.04 -1.16
C LEU A 55 0.61 -4.32 -0.34
N GLY A 56 1.16 -4.34 0.87
CA GLY A 56 1.10 -5.49 1.78
C GLY A 56 0.06 -5.37 2.91
N GLY A 57 -0.10 -6.44 3.67
CA GLY A 57 -1.00 -6.51 4.84
C GLY A 57 -2.47 -6.26 4.50
N GLY A 58 -3.26 -5.89 5.51
CA GLY A 58 -4.69 -5.60 5.32
C GLY A 58 -5.00 -4.45 4.36
N VAL A 59 -4.02 -3.58 4.07
CA VAL A 59 -4.11 -2.54 3.04
C VAL A 59 -4.01 -3.14 1.63
N GLY A 60 -3.10 -4.11 1.44
CA GLY A 60 -2.95 -4.86 0.20
C GLY A 60 -4.20 -5.63 -0.19
N GLU A 61 -4.92 -6.18 0.78
CA GLU A 61 -6.22 -6.86 0.57
C GLU A 61 -7.31 -5.91 0.03
N GLN A 62 -7.13 -4.60 0.21
CA GLN A 62 -8.07 -3.54 -0.20
C GLN A 62 -7.48 -2.65 -1.30
N ALA A 63 -6.46 -3.15 -2.01
CA ALA A 63 -5.73 -2.38 -3.02
C ALA A 63 -6.63 -1.90 -4.17
N ASP A 64 -7.71 -2.62 -4.47
CA ASP A 64 -8.71 -2.24 -5.48
C ASP A 64 -9.39 -0.89 -5.17
N LEU A 65 -9.53 -0.54 -3.89
CA LEU A 65 -10.06 0.76 -3.47
C LEU A 65 -9.02 1.87 -3.48
N LEU A 66 -7.75 1.54 -3.28
CA LEU A 66 -6.68 2.53 -3.09
C LEU A 66 -5.95 2.87 -4.39
N ILE A 67 -5.60 1.85 -5.20
CA ILE A 67 -4.84 2.02 -6.44
C ILE A 67 -5.48 3.06 -7.37
N PRO A 68 -6.81 3.13 -7.56
CA PRO A 68 -7.43 4.17 -8.39
C PRO A 68 -7.14 5.61 -7.94
N TYR A 69 -6.85 5.82 -6.65
CA TYR A 69 -6.48 7.13 -6.09
C TYR A 69 -4.96 7.33 -6.01
N MET A 70 -4.18 6.25 -6.01
CA MET A 70 -2.72 6.31 -6.03
C MET A 70 -2.19 6.59 -7.45
N GLN A 71 -2.76 5.93 -8.46
CA GLN A 71 -2.25 5.94 -9.83
C GLN A 71 -2.14 7.36 -10.42
N PRO A 72 -3.15 8.25 -10.30
CA PRO A 72 -3.04 9.62 -10.82
C PRO A 72 -1.93 10.42 -10.14
N VAL A 73 -1.71 10.19 -8.84
CA VAL A 73 -0.66 10.88 -8.08
C VAL A 73 0.73 10.41 -8.50
N VAL A 74 0.88 9.12 -8.81
CA VAL A 74 2.12 8.60 -9.40
C VAL A 74 2.39 9.25 -10.76
N GLU A 75 1.36 9.33 -11.60
CA GLU A 75 1.47 9.94 -12.94
C GLU A 75 1.82 11.43 -12.88
N GLU A 76 1.30 12.15 -11.87
CA GLU A 76 1.54 13.58 -11.69
C GLU A 76 2.92 13.88 -11.07
N HIS A 77 3.37 13.08 -10.10
CA HIS A 77 4.52 13.44 -9.27
C HIS A 77 5.81 12.65 -9.55
N ALA A 78 5.73 11.49 -10.21
CA ALA A 78 6.93 10.70 -10.50
C ALA A 78 7.71 11.28 -11.70
N GLN A 79 9.03 11.02 -11.75
CA GLN A 79 9.81 11.33 -12.94
C GLN A 79 9.23 10.61 -14.17
N PRO A 80 9.30 11.20 -15.39
CA PRO A 80 8.57 10.69 -16.55
C PRO A 80 8.84 9.23 -16.90
N TYR A 81 10.05 8.72 -16.66
CA TYR A 81 10.36 7.30 -16.84
C TYR A 81 9.67 6.45 -15.77
N ALA A 82 9.85 6.81 -14.50
CA ALA A 82 9.27 6.12 -13.35
C ALA A 82 7.72 6.09 -13.39
N ALA A 83 7.08 7.19 -13.77
CA ALA A 83 5.62 7.26 -13.93
C ALA A 83 5.07 6.21 -14.90
N ARG A 84 5.84 5.86 -15.95
CA ARG A 84 5.43 4.88 -16.97
C ARG A 84 5.78 3.44 -16.61
N SER A 85 6.84 3.22 -15.82
CA SER A 85 7.33 1.88 -15.50
C SER A 85 6.80 1.34 -14.17
N LEU A 86 6.42 2.22 -13.23
CA LEU A 86 5.98 1.80 -11.91
C LEU A 86 4.64 1.06 -11.97
N ARG A 87 4.63 -0.17 -11.46
CA ARG A 87 3.41 -0.94 -11.25
C ARG A 87 3.02 -0.96 -9.78
N LEU A 88 1.78 -0.60 -9.49
CA LEU A 88 1.17 -0.72 -8.17
C LEU A 88 0.43 -2.07 -8.11
N VAL A 89 0.82 -2.96 -7.18
CA VAL A 89 0.21 -4.30 -7.07
C VAL A 89 -0.07 -4.69 -5.63
N PRO A 90 -1.12 -5.48 -5.35
CA PRO A 90 -1.28 -6.11 -4.05
C PRO A 90 -0.23 -7.21 -3.84
N ALA A 91 0.13 -7.47 -2.58
CA ALA A 91 1.03 -8.56 -2.21
C ALA A 91 0.39 -9.93 -2.51
N ALA A 92 1.04 -10.74 -3.34
CA ALA A 92 0.52 -12.05 -3.76
C ALA A 92 0.44 -13.08 -2.61
N LEU A 93 1.28 -12.96 -1.60
CA LEU A 93 1.36 -13.90 -0.48
C LEU A 93 0.48 -13.51 0.72
N GLY A 94 -0.13 -12.32 0.71
CA GLY A 94 -0.93 -11.81 1.82
C GLY A 94 -0.23 -12.02 3.18
N ASN A 95 -0.98 -12.58 4.14
CA ASN A 95 -0.48 -12.85 5.50
C ASN A 95 0.66 -13.90 5.56
N ALA A 96 0.85 -14.72 4.52
CA ALA A 96 1.94 -15.69 4.48
C ALA A 96 3.30 -15.06 4.14
N ALA A 97 3.34 -13.81 3.67
CA ALA A 97 4.57 -13.15 3.25
C ALA A 97 5.63 -13.11 4.37
N ALA A 98 5.22 -12.80 5.60
CA ALA A 98 6.12 -12.71 6.75
C ALA A 98 6.75 -14.07 7.10
N LEU A 99 5.92 -15.12 7.16
CA LEU A 99 6.38 -16.47 7.48
C LEU A 99 7.29 -17.03 6.37
N ALA A 100 6.94 -16.82 5.11
CA ALA A 100 7.75 -17.22 3.96
C ALA A 100 9.11 -16.52 3.97
N GLY A 101 9.14 -15.21 4.27
CA GLY A 101 10.39 -14.45 4.42
C GLY A 101 11.26 -14.99 5.55
N ALA A 102 10.68 -15.27 6.72
CA ALA A 102 11.40 -15.84 7.86
C ALA A 102 12.00 -17.23 7.53
N ALA A 103 11.22 -18.10 6.88
CA ALA A 103 11.70 -19.40 6.44
C ALA A 103 12.85 -19.28 5.42
N ARG A 104 12.73 -18.36 4.45
CA ARG A 104 13.79 -18.07 3.47
C ARG A 104 15.07 -17.59 4.13
N LEU A 105 14.98 -16.66 5.09
CA LEU A 105 16.13 -16.14 5.84
C LEU A 105 16.82 -17.24 6.67
N ALA A 106 16.04 -18.10 7.32
CA ALA A 106 16.59 -19.23 8.07
C ALA A 106 17.35 -20.20 7.15
N LEU A 107 16.79 -20.51 5.98
CA LEU A 107 17.42 -21.36 4.97
C LEU A 107 18.71 -20.74 4.40
N GLU A 108 18.72 -19.43 4.12
CA GLU A 108 19.91 -18.73 3.66
C GLU A 108 21.04 -18.76 4.69
N THR A 109 20.69 -18.53 5.97
CA THR A 109 21.66 -18.56 7.08
C THR A 109 22.31 -19.94 7.24
N LEU A 110 21.51 -21.01 7.12
CA LEU A 110 22.02 -22.38 7.16
C LEU A 110 22.97 -22.67 5.99
N ASN A 111 22.64 -22.20 4.78
CA ASN A 111 23.44 -22.43 3.59
C ASN A 111 24.71 -21.57 3.51
N SER A 112 24.75 -20.41 4.19
CA SER A 112 25.93 -19.53 4.22
C SER A 112 27.01 -19.95 5.22
N THR A 113 26.77 -20.98 6.04
CA THR A 113 27.70 -21.46 7.08
C THR A 113 28.49 -22.71 6.63
N GLY A 114 28.60 -22.95 5.32
CA GLY A 114 29.32 -24.07 4.70
C GLY A 114 30.54 -23.65 3.90
#